data_AF-A0A4Q2WZR4-F1
#
_entry.id   AF-A0A4Q2WZR4-F1
#
_cell.length_a   1.000
_cell.length_b   1.000
_cell.length_c   1.000
_cell.angle_alpha   90.00
_cell.angle_beta   90.00
_cell.angle_gamma   90.00
#
_symmetry.space_group_name_H-M   'P 1'
#
loop_
_entity.id
_entity.type
_entity.pdbx_description
1 polymer ?
#
loop_
_entity_poly.entity_id
_entity_poly.type
_entity_poly.pdbx_seq_one_letter_code
_entity_poly.pdbx_strand_id
1 'polypeptide(L)' 'MIRHTVVFNLKHGKGSAEEKKFLADALVLTKIPGVEAFEQLRQVSPKNNFSFGFSMEFADQAT' A
#
# COMPACT_ATOMS: atom_id res chain seq x y z
N MET A 1 4.75 -17.05 7.88
CA MET A 1 5.03 -15.77 7.18
C MET A 1 4.04 -15.62 6.05
N ILE A 2 3.26 -14.55 6.10
CA ILE A 2 2.25 -14.18 5.11
C ILE A 2 2.64 -12.82 4.53
N ARG A 3 2.72 -12.71 3.20
CA ARG A 3 2.86 -11.41 2.53
C ARG A 3 1.50 -10.97 2.02
N HIS A 4 0.93 -9.96 2.67
CA HIS A 4 -0.31 -9.36 2.27
C HIS A 4 -0.04 -8.23 1.28
N THR A 5 -0.71 -8.25 0.14
CA THR A 5 -0.59 -7.22 -0.88
C THR A 5 -1.95 -6.74 -1.36
N VAL A 6 -2.02 -5.45 -1.67
CA VAL A 6 -3.18 -4.84 -2.33
C VAL A 6 -2.69 -3.93 -3.44
N VAL A 7 -3.29 -4.04 -4.61
CA VAL A 7 -3.00 -3.21 -5.79
C VAL A 7 -4.26 -2.42 -6.12
N PHE A 8 -4.14 -1.11 -6.28
CA PHE A 8 -5.31 -0.22 -6.30
C PHE A 8 -5.10 1.07 -7.11
N ASN A 9 -6.21 1.78 -7.30
CA ASN A 9 -6.27 3.15 -7.82
C ASN A 9 -6.93 4.07 -6.80
N LEU A 10 -6.50 5.32 -6.78
CA LEU A 10 -7.20 6.38 -6.07
C LEU A 10 -8.25 7.01 -6.98
N LYS A 11 -9.32 7.53 -6.37
CA LYS A 11 -10.29 8.40 -7.06
C LYS A 11 -9.71 9.78 -7.34
N HIS A 12 -8.66 10.16 -6.61
CA HIS A 12 -7.97 11.44 -6.76
C HIS A 12 -7.11 11.46 -8.02
N GLY A 13 -6.92 12.64 -8.60
CA GLY A 13 -6.08 12.80 -9.79
C GLY A 13 -4.60 12.51 -9.50
N LYS A 14 -3.88 12.02 -10.52
CA LYS A 14 -2.44 11.73 -10.42
C LYS A 14 -1.66 12.98 -10.04
N GLY A 15 -0.79 12.87 -9.02
CA GLY A 15 0.04 13.97 -8.53
C GLY A 15 -0.69 15.03 -7.69
N SER A 16 -1.99 14.82 -7.43
CA SER A 16 -2.80 15.72 -6.60
C SER A 16 -2.32 15.79 -5.15
N ALA A 17 -2.75 16.82 -4.44
CA ALA A 17 -2.46 16.96 -3.01
C ALA A 17 -3.09 15.82 -2.20
N GLU A 18 -4.29 15.39 -2.60
CA GLU A 18 -5.05 14.31 -1.97
C GLU A 18 -4.39 12.95 -2.19
N GLU A 19 -3.84 12.68 -3.39
CA GLU A 19 -3.04 11.47 -3.63
C GLU A 19 -1.83 11.43 -2.70
N LYS A 20 -1.06 12.52 -2.64
CA LYS A 20 0.14 12.60 -1.78
C LYS A 20 -0.25 12.45 -0.31
N LYS A 21 -1.35 13.08 0.11
CA LYS A 21 -1.86 12.99 1.47
C LYS A 21 -2.29 11.56 1.81
N PHE A 22 -3.03 10.89 0.93
CA PHE A 22 -3.46 9.51 1.14
C PHE A 22 -2.26 8.58 1.35
N LEU A 23 -1.24 8.68 0.49
CA LEU A 23 -0.03 7.88 0.62
C LEU A 23 0.73 8.23 1.92
N ALA A 24 0.87 9.51 2.27
CA ALA A 24 1.53 9.91 3.51
C ALA A 24 0.78 9.42 4.77
N ASP A 25 -0.54 9.58 4.81
CA ASP A 25 -1.38 9.14 5.93
C ASP A 25 -1.33 7.62 6.10
N ALA A 26 -1.25 6.85 5.00
CA ALA A 26 -1.18 5.39 5.03
C ALA A 26 0.05 4.86 5.78
N LEU A 27 1.08 5.68 6.04
CA LEU A 27 2.20 5.30 6.91
C LEU A 27 1.77 5.01 8.36
N VAL A 28 0.56 5.45 8.77
CA VAL A 28 0.00 5.05 10.07
C VAL A 28 -0.14 3.53 10.21
N LEU A 29 -0.29 2.79 9.11
CA LEU A 29 -0.41 1.33 9.10
C LEU A 29 0.85 0.65 9.68
N THR A 30 2.02 1.28 9.56
CA THR A 30 3.28 0.79 10.16
C THR A 30 3.25 0.76 11.69
N LYS A 31 2.27 1.42 12.32
CA LYS A 31 2.11 1.47 13.77
C LYS A 31 1.20 0.37 14.30
N ILE A 32 0.57 -0.42 13.42
CA ILE A 32 -0.30 -1.53 13.82
C ILE A 32 0.59 -2.68 14.32
N PRO A 33 0.39 -3.21 15.53
CA PRO A 33 1.12 -4.39 16.00
C PRO A 33 0.98 -5.56 15.04
N GLY A 34 2.09 -6.24 14.74
CA GLY A 34 2.11 -7.37 13.81
C GLY A 34 2.33 -7.00 12.34
N VAL A 35 2.16 -5.72 11.95
CA VAL A 35 2.54 -5.26 10.61
C VAL A 35 4.05 -5.12 10.53
N GLU A 36 4.66 -5.93 9.67
CA GLU A 36 6.08 -5.91 9.36
C GLU A 36 6.31 -5.52 7.90
N ALA A 37 7.51 -5.02 7.57
CA ALA A 37 7.96 -4.74 6.20
C ALA A 37 6.92 -3.99 5.31
N PHE A 38 6.27 -2.96 5.86
CA PHE A 38 5.30 -2.16 5.10
C PHE A 38 5.98 -1.35 4.00
N GLU A 39 5.51 -1.49 2.77
CA GLU A 39 6.02 -0.81 1.59
C GLU A 39 4.89 -0.13 0.80
N GLN A 40 5.20 1.05 0.27
CA GLN A 40 4.38 1.74 -0.72
C GLN A 40 5.04 1.67 -2.08
N LEU A 41 4.32 1.14 -3.06
CA LEU A 41 4.83 0.80 -4.37
C LEU A 41 4.07 1.57 -5.46
N ARG A 42 4.79 1.94 -6.53
CA ARG A 42 4.16 2.29 -7.80
C ARG A 42 4.01 1.04 -8.64
N GLN A 43 2.81 0.84 -9.17
CA GLN A 43 2.60 -0.14 -10.23
C GLN A 43 3.16 0.48 -11.52
N VAL A 44 3.99 -0.29 -12.25
CA VAL A 44 4.62 0.18 -13.50
C VAL A 44 4.32 -0.69 -14.73
N SER A 45 3.64 -1.83 -14.56
CA SER A 45 3.41 -2.76 -15.65
C SER A 45 2.24 -2.29 -16.51
N PRO A 46 2.40 -2.16 -17.84
CA PRO A 46 1.30 -1.78 -18.73
C PRO A 46 0.22 -2.87 -18.86
N LYS A 47 0.40 -4.03 -18.22
CA LYS A 47 -0.55 -5.17 -18.28
C LYS A 47 -1.76 -5.01 -17.38
N ASN A 48 -1.81 -3.99 -16.52
CA ASN A 48 -3.00 -3.67 -15.75
C ASN A 48 -3.12 -2.16 -15.52
N ASN A 49 -4.34 -1.72 -15.17
CA ASN A 49 -4.68 -0.31 -15.07
C ASN A 49 -4.61 0.20 -13.63
N PHE A 50 -3.83 -0.43 -12.75
CA PHE A 50 -3.64 0.05 -11.39
C PHE A 50 -2.40 0.95 -11.29
N SER A 51 -2.39 1.84 -10.30
CA SER A 51 -1.36 2.87 -10.15
C SER A 51 -0.45 2.61 -8.95
N PHE A 52 -0.98 1.99 -7.89
CA PHE A 52 -0.27 1.81 -6.63
C PHE A 52 -0.42 0.40 -6.09
N GLY A 53 0.48 0.03 -5.19
CA GLY A 53 0.31 -1.13 -4.34
C GLY A 53 0.86 -0.89 -2.95
N PHE A 54 0.27 -1.56 -1.96
CA PHE A 54 0.85 -1.71 -0.63
C PHE A 54 1.25 -3.17 -0.43
N SER A 55 2.38 -3.39 0.22
CA SER A 55 2.86 -4.69 0.68
C SER A 55 3.13 -4.60 2.17
N MET A 56 2.85 -5.68 2.89
CA MET A 56 3.25 -5.86 4.28
C MET A 56 3.35 -7.34 4.60
N GLU A 57 4.06 -7.65 5.67
CA GLU A 57 4.28 -9.00 6.15
C GLU A 57 3.68 -9.19 7.54
N PHE A 58 3.21 -10.42 7.78
CA PHE A 58 2.75 -10.90 9.08
C PHE A 58 3.45 -12.22 9.38
N ALA A 59 3.73 -12.46 10.66
CA ALA A 59 4.35 -13.70 11.11
C ALA A 59 3.45 -14.91 10.79
N ASP A 60 2.15 -14.78 11.06
CA ASP A 60 1.13 -15.80 10.83
C ASP A 60 -0.26 -15.19 10.55
N GLN A 61 -1.31 -16.01 10.56
CA GLN A 61 -2.69 -15.61 10.27
C GLN A 61 -3.44 -15.06 11.50
N ALA A 62 -2.96 -15.34 12.71
CA ALA A 62 -3.57 -14.95 13.98
C ALA A 62 -3.06 -13.58 14.47
N THR A 63 -1.83 -13.21 14.09
CA THR A 63 -1.27 -11.86 14.25
C THR A 63 -1.85 -10.86 13.27
#